data_AF-A0A1H2CMW4-F1
#
_entry.id   AF-A0A1H2CMW4-F1
#
_cell.length_a   1.000
_cell.length_b   1.000
_cell.length_c   1.000
_cell.angle_alpha   90.00
_cell.angle_beta   90.00
_cell.angle_gamma   90.00
#
_symmetry.space_group_name_H-M   'P 1'
#
loop_
_entity.id
_entity.type
_entity.pdbx_description
1 polymer ?
#
loop_
_entity_poly.entity_id
_entity_poly.type
_entity_poly.pdbx_seq_one_letter_code
_entity_poly.pdbx_strand_id
1 'polypeptide(L)'
;MGHPHLDVRRAVRSALADLADGSTVLVACSGGADSLSLAAATAWVAARSSGALRAGAVCVDHGLQDRSAARARAAASALVRLGLDPVTTVHLDASRGPDGPEGNARAARYAALAAAASRVGASAVLLGHTLDDQAETVLLGLARGSGSRSLSGMAVRSGSLRRPLLGLRRSVVRAALPAGLVAWEDPHNEDDAYARARVRHRVLPVLEAELGPGVAEALARTAALARADADALDAAAAAAFAALTEPSASAAASAAGSTSGAAASASAVAGAAAALAADAALAADAGAALASDAGAALASDAALASDAGAALASDAALAAGAGAALDPSADRRDRTQTPPGPGGAPPYGRAPTTSADDAVAPAHADAAASGRAGALDGAEPVVPVGAAAAALERAGALDGAEPAVPAGAAAAAPARAATSPGLDVAELAVLPQAVRWRVLRRAAIAAGSPPTDLTAAHVAAVDTLVTGWRGQAGIDLPGGLRATRRDGRLHFT
;
A
#
# COMPACT_ATOMS: atom_id res chain seq x y z
N MET A 1 5.10 -22.48 -16.11
CA MET A 1 6.07 -21.75 -15.25
C MET A 1 5.80 -20.26 -15.40
N GLY A 2 5.52 -19.53 -14.32
CA GLY A 2 5.20 -18.10 -14.41
C GLY A 2 6.38 -17.27 -14.94
N HIS A 3 6.10 -16.09 -15.50
CA HIS A 3 7.10 -15.15 -15.98
C HIS A 3 7.07 -13.88 -15.11
N PRO A 4 7.82 -13.82 -13.98
CA PRO A 4 7.68 -12.76 -12.98
C PRO A 4 7.79 -11.34 -13.55
N HIS A 5 8.73 -11.10 -14.47
CA HIS A 5 8.87 -9.80 -15.13
C HIS A 5 7.64 -9.41 -15.96
N LEU A 6 6.94 -10.37 -16.58
CA LEU A 6 5.72 -10.10 -17.33
C LEU A 6 4.56 -9.78 -16.39
N ASP A 7 4.46 -10.45 -15.24
CA ASP A 7 3.40 -10.19 -14.25
C ASP A 7 3.52 -8.77 -13.68
N VAL A 8 4.73 -8.35 -13.29
CA VAL A 8 4.98 -6.98 -12.83
C VAL A 8 4.70 -5.95 -13.93
N ARG A 9 5.10 -6.21 -15.17
CA ARG A 9 4.82 -5.30 -16.31
C ARG A 9 3.32 -5.19 -16.62
N ARG A 10 2.58 -6.30 -16.56
CA ARG A 10 1.11 -6.31 -16.75
C ARG A 10 0.42 -5.50 -15.67
N ALA A 11 0.82 -5.71 -14.40
CA ALA A 11 0.32 -4.95 -13.27
C ALA A 11 0.56 -3.44 -13.42
N VAL A 12 1.77 -3.03 -13.82
CA VAL A 12 2.08 -1.62 -14.09
C VAL A 12 1.27 -1.08 -15.25
N ARG A 13 1.18 -1.80 -16.38
CA ARG A 13 0.39 -1.36 -17.53
C ARG A 13 -1.08 -1.13 -17.16
N SER A 14 -1.70 -2.07 -16.44
CA SER A 14 -3.08 -1.93 -15.98
C SER A 14 -3.24 -0.72 -15.05
N ALA A 15 -2.27 -0.50 -14.15
CA ALA A 15 -2.29 0.62 -13.23
C ALA A 15 -2.06 1.98 -13.90
N LEU A 16 -1.66 2.04 -15.18
CA LEU A 16 -1.43 3.28 -15.94
C LEU A 16 -2.40 3.46 -17.11
N ALA A 17 -3.28 2.49 -17.38
CA ALA A 17 -4.11 2.45 -18.58
C ALA A 17 -5.12 3.61 -18.71
N ASP A 18 -5.52 4.21 -17.59
CA ASP A 18 -6.46 5.35 -17.53
C ASP A 18 -5.77 6.72 -17.63
N LEU A 19 -4.44 6.77 -17.73
CA LEU A 19 -3.73 8.04 -17.84
C LEU A 19 -3.77 8.58 -19.27
N ALA A 20 -3.95 9.90 -19.39
CA ALA A 20 -3.91 10.59 -20.67
C ALA A 20 -2.51 10.55 -21.29
N ASP A 21 -2.45 10.65 -22.61
CA ASP A 21 -1.20 10.73 -23.37
C ASP A 21 -0.32 11.91 -22.88
N GLY A 22 0.99 11.70 -22.86
CA GLY A 22 1.98 12.66 -22.36
C GLY A 22 2.02 12.80 -20.83
N SER A 23 1.22 12.02 -20.08
CA SER A 23 1.25 12.05 -18.61
C SER A 23 2.62 11.66 -18.06
N THR A 24 3.00 12.32 -16.96
CA THR A 24 4.18 11.97 -16.18
C THR A 24 3.79 11.07 -15.02
N VAL A 25 4.55 9.99 -14.80
CA VAL A 25 4.40 9.08 -13.66
C VAL A 25 5.71 9.01 -12.88
N LEU A 26 5.62 8.95 -11.55
CA LEU A 26 6.79 8.79 -10.69
C LEU A 26 6.76 7.45 -9.98
N VAL A 27 7.92 6.82 -9.82
CA VAL A 27 8.07 5.64 -8.94
C VAL A 27 8.74 6.06 -7.64
N ALA A 28 8.12 5.75 -6.49
CA ALA A 28 8.76 5.90 -5.20
C ALA A 28 9.72 4.72 -4.97
N CYS A 29 11.02 4.99 -5.01
CA CYS A 29 12.06 3.96 -4.92
C CYS A 29 12.82 4.05 -3.60
N SER A 30 12.82 2.97 -2.81
CA SER A 30 13.65 2.88 -1.60
C SER A 30 15.03 2.27 -1.88
N GLY A 31 15.25 1.74 -3.09
CA GLY A 31 16.42 0.93 -3.43
C GLY A 31 16.28 -0.55 -3.07
N GLY A 32 15.17 -0.97 -2.44
CA GLY A 32 14.85 -2.37 -2.22
C GLY A 32 14.31 -3.07 -3.48
N ALA A 33 14.34 -4.40 -3.47
CA ALA A 33 14.00 -5.25 -4.62
C ALA A 33 12.61 -4.95 -5.20
N ASP A 34 11.59 -4.77 -4.35
CA ASP A 34 10.22 -4.54 -4.80
C ASP A 34 10.09 -3.21 -5.55
N SER A 35 10.72 -2.17 -5.02
CA SER A 35 10.70 -0.83 -5.61
C SER A 35 11.56 -0.70 -6.88
N LEU A 36 12.69 -1.41 -6.95
CA LEU A 36 13.53 -1.47 -8.15
C LEU A 36 12.86 -2.27 -9.27
N SER A 37 12.17 -3.37 -8.93
CA SER A 37 11.41 -4.16 -9.90
C SER A 37 10.22 -3.37 -10.46
N LEU A 38 9.52 -2.62 -9.60
CA LEU A 38 8.49 -1.67 -10.01
C LEU A 38 9.07 -0.59 -10.95
N ALA A 39 10.22 -0.01 -10.61
CA ALA A 39 10.87 1.01 -11.42
C ALA A 39 11.27 0.49 -12.81
N ALA A 40 11.89 -0.69 -12.87
CA ALA A 40 12.28 -1.33 -14.13
C ALA A 40 11.07 -1.67 -15.01
N ALA A 41 9.99 -2.19 -14.42
CA ALA A 41 8.75 -2.44 -15.15
C ALA A 41 8.10 -1.14 -15.66
N THR A 42 8.12 -0.07 -14.86
CA THR A 42 7.58 1.24 -15.23
C THR A 42 8.35 1.86 -16.39
N ALA A 43 9.68 1.84 -16.34
CA ALA A 43 10.53 2.30 -17.44
C ALA A 43 10.24 1.52 -18.73
N TRP A 44 10.11 0.19 -18.63
CA TRP A 44 9.80 -0.66 -19.78
C TRP A 44 8.43 -0.37 -20.38
N VAL A 45 7.40 -0.17 -19.55
CA VAL A 45 6.03 0.14 -19.98
C VAL A 45 5.97 1.52 -20.62
N ALA A 46 6.57 2.54 -19.99
CA ALA A 46 6.58 3.90 -20.50
C ALA A 46 7.29 4.00 -21.87
N ALA A 47 8.45 3.35 -22.02
CA ALA A 47 9.20 3.32 -23.28
C ALA A 47 8.45 2.64 -24.45
N ARG A 48 7.41 1.84 -24.16
CA ARG A 48 6.59 1.12 -25.15
C ARG A 48 5.15 1.60 -25.18
N SER A 49 4.86 2.68 -24.47
CA SER A 49 3.54 3.30 -24.48
C SER A 49 3.33 4.03 -25.80
N SER A 50 2.22 3.75 -26.48
CA SER A 50 1.78 4.54 -27.63
C SER A 50 1.49 6.00 -27.25
N GLY A 51 1.02 6.23 -26.02
CA GLY A 51 0.65 7.53 -25.49
C GLY A 51 1.81 8.41 -24.98
N ALA A 52 3.07 8.10 -25.31
CA ALA A 52 4.24 8.89 -24.90
C ALA A 52 4.33 9.18 -23.37
N LEU A 53 4.01 8.19 -22.52
CA LEU A 53 4.13 8.32 -21.07
C LEU A 53 5.57 8.66 -20.67
N ARG A 54 5.72 9.64 -19.78
CA ARG A 54 7.01 9.99 -19.17
C ARG A 54 7.13 9.33 -17.81
N ALA A 55 8.21 8.61 -17.57
CA ALA A 55 8.44 7.93 -16.30
C ALA A 55 9.66 8.50 -15.59
N GLY A 56 9.45 8.97 -14.36
CA GLY A 56 10.50 9.41 -13.45
C GLY A 56 10.49 8.62 -12.14
N ALA A 57 11.32 9.03 -11.18
CA ALA A 57 11.38 8.41 -9.86
C ALA A 57 11.77 9.38 -8.75
N VAL A 58 11.38 9.01 -7.53
CA VAL A 58 11.73 9.72 -6.29
C VAL A 58 12.38 8.72 -5.34
N CYS A 59 13.64 8.96 -4.98
CA CYS A 59 14.34 8.27 -3.91
C CYS A 59 14.17 9.04 -2.61
N VAL A 60 13.67 8.39 -1.57
CA VAL A 60 13.51 9.01 -0.25
C VAL A 60 14.59 8.46 0.68
N ASP A 61 15.52 9.31 1.09
CA ASP A 61 16.48 9.04 2.13
C ASP A 61 15.89 9.43 3.49
N HIS A 62 15.76 8.47 4.39
CA HIS A 62 15.19 8.70 5.71
C HIS A 62 16.21 9.16 6.77
N GLY A 63 17.51 9.18 6.44
CA GLY A 63 18.57 9.58 7.38
C GLY A 63 18.75 8.66 8.59
N LEU A 64 18.14 7.47 8.58
CA LEU A 64 18.09 6.56 9.74
C LEU A 64 19.36 5.71 9.95
N GLN A 65 20.28 5.68 8.98
CA GLN A 65 21.47 4.82 9.03
C GLN A 65 22.70 5.54 8.46
N ASP A 66 23.87 5.16 8.96
CA ASP A 66 25.14 5.55 8.37
C ASP A 66 25.19 5.13 6.88
N ARG A 67 25.58 6.06 6.01
CA ARG A 67 25.64 5.90 4.53
C ARG A 67 24.29 5.84 3.82
N SER A 68 23.17 6.21 4.45
CA SER A 68 21.85 6.27 3.79
C SER A 68 21.87 7.15 2.53
N ALA A 69 22.56 8.30 2.58
CA ALA A 69 22.75 9.18 1.43
C ALA A 69 23.52 8.52 0.26
N ALA A 70 24.54 7.70 0.55
CA ALA A 70 25.27 6.96 -0.48
C ALA A 70 24.37 5.90 -1.14
N ARG A 71 23.49 5.26 -0.36
CA ARG A 71 22.52 4.29 -0.87
C ARG A 71 21.45 4.96 -1.74
N ALA A 72 20.92 6.10 -1.30
CA ALA A 72 19.97 6.88 -2.09
C ALA A 72 20.58 7.31 -3.43
N ARG A 73 21.86 7.74 -3.44
CA ARG A 73 22.61 8.06 -4.68
C ARG A 73 22.85 6.84 -5.58
N ALA A 74 23.13 5.67 -5.01
CA ALA A 74 23.28 4.43 -5.77
C ALA A 74 21.95 4.02 -6.43
N ALA A 75 20.84 4.10 -5.69
CA ALA A 75 19.50 3.85 -6.21
C ALA A 75 19.13 4.86 -7.32
N ALA A 76 19.37 6.15 -7.10
CA ALA A 76 19.15 7.18 -8.12
C ALA A 76 19.94 6.91 -9.41
N SER A 77 21.23 6.57 -9.28
CA SER A 77 22.07 6.18 -10.41
C SER A 77 21.51 4.97 -11.17
N ALA A 78 20.99 3.97 -10.46
CA ALA A 78 20.36 2.80 -11.07
C ALA A 78 19.08 3.17 -11.83
N LEU A 79 18.25 4.06 -11.28
CA LEU A 79 17.01 4.53 -11.90
C LEU A 79 17.27 5.32 -13.19
N VAL A 80 18.30 6.18 -13.20
CA VAL A 80 18.72 6.89 -14.41
C VAL A 80 19.16 5.89 -15.49
N ARG A 81 19.94 4.85 -15.13
CA ARG A 81 20.34 3.80 -16.07
C ARG A 81 19.16 2.98 -16.63
N LEU A 82 18.05 2.90 -15.89
CA LEU A 82 16.81 2.28 -16.38
C LEU A 82 16.05 3.17 -17.38
N GLY A 83 16.49 4.42 -17.60
CA GLY A 83 15.85 5.37 -18.50
C GLY A 83 14.73 6.19 -17.85
N LEU A 84 14.72 6.30 -16.52
CA LEU A 84 13.77 7.16 -15.82
C LEU A 84 14.27 8.61 -15.79
N ASP A 85 13.37 9.55 -16.08
CA ASP A 85 13.62 10.99 -16.07
C ASP A 85 12.30 11.76 -15.81
N PRO A 86 12.22 12.61 -14.76
CA PRO A 86 13.29 12.98 -13.83
C PRO A 86 13.51 11.96 -12.71
N VAL A 87 14.74 11.89 -12.18
CA VAL A 87 15.06 11.17 -10.94
C VAL A 87 15.44 12.20 -9.87
N THR A 88 14.75 12.19 -8.74
CA THR A 88 15.02 13.10 -7.62
C THR A 88 15.30 12.33 -6.34
N THR A 89 16.28 12.76 -5.57
CA THR A 89 16.51 12.29 -4.20
C THR A 89 15.99 13.33 -3.22
N VAL A 90 15.27 12.89 -2.18
CA VAL A 90 14.75 13.73 -1.11
C VAL A 90 15.23 13.18 0.21
N HIS A 91 15.90 14.00 1.01
CA HIS A 91 16.29 13.66 2.37
C HIS A 91 15.21 14.10 3.37
N LEU A 92 14.83 13.20 4.27
CA LEU A 92 13.85 13.45 5.32
C LEU A 92 14.53 13.55 6.68
N ASP A 93 14.22 14.61 7.40
CA ASP A 93 14.46 14.67 8.83
C ASP A 93 13.22 14.16 9.58
N ALA A 94 13.23 12.88 9.94
CA ALA A 94 12.17 12.24 10.73
C ALA A 94 12.38 12.37 12.25
N SER A 95 13.45 13.06 12.70
CA SER A 95 13.81 13.17 14.12
C SER A 95 12.88 14.08 14.93
N ARG A 96 11.98 14.81 14.26
CA ARG A 96 11.10 15.82 14.87
C ARG A 96 9.65 15.58 14.46
N GLY A 97 8.74 15.56 15.44
CA GLY A 97 7.29 15.51 15.23
C GLY A 97 6.54 14.77 16.34
N PRO A 98 5.19 14.92 16.41
CA PRO A 98 4.38 14.45 17.53
C PRO A 98 4.12 12.93 17.53
N ASP A 99 4.34 12.23 16.41
CA ASP A 99 3.79 10.89 16.18
C ASP A 99 4.81 9.76 16.39
N GLY A 100 5.88 10.04 17.15
CA GLY A 100 7.03 9.15 17.30
C GLY A 100 7.83 8.97 15.99
N PRO A 101 9.01 8.31 16.03
CA PRO A 101 9.91 8.24 14.88
C PRO A 101 9.29 7.60 13.62
N GLU A 102 8.50 6.52 13.78
CA GLU A 102 7.89 5.79 12.66
C GLU A 102 6.73 6.56 12.02
N GLY A 103 5.83 7.14 12.84
CA GLY A 103 4.74 7.98 12.38
C GLY A 103 5.23 9.22 11.65
N ASN A 104 6.21 9.92 12.25
CA ASN A 104 6.86 11.10 11.66
C ASN A 104 7.55 10.76 10.32
N ALA A 105 8.30 9.66 10.26
CA ALA A 105 8.97 9.21 9.04
C ALA A 105 7.98 8.88 7.92
N ARG A 106 6.85 8.24 8.26
CA ARG A 106 5.79 7.91 7.30
C ARG A 106 5.10 9.16 6.77
N ALA A 107 4.72 10.09 7.65
CA ALA A 107 4.08 11.34 7.24
C ALA A 107 5.01 12.18 6.36
N ALA A 108 6.27 12.34 6.77
CA ALA A 108 7.30 13.05 6.01
C ALA A 108 7.54 12.41 4.63
N ARG A 109 7.50 11.07 4.53
CA ARG A 109 7.60 10.36 3.26
C ARG A 109 6.48 10.70 2.29
N TYR A 110 5.23 10.60 2.72
CA TYR A 110 4.11 10.92 1.83
C TYR A 110 4.11 12.38 1.41
N ALA A 111 4.50 13.29 2.31
CA ALA A 111 4.68 14.70 2.00
C ALA A 111 5.73 14.94 0.91
N ALA A 112 6.91 14.31 1.05
CA ALA A 112 7.96 14.42 0.06
C ALA A 112 7.55 13.86 -1.31
N LEU A 113 6.85 12.73 -1.33
CA LEU A 113 6.32 12.15 -2.57
C LEU A 113 5.29 13.08 -3.22
N ALA A 114 4.37 13.65 -2.45
CA ALA A 114 3.38 14.61 -2.96
C ALA A 114 4.04 15.89 -3.49
N ALA A 115 5.04 16.42 -2.78
CA ALA A 115 5.80 17.59 -3.22
C ALA A 115 6.58 17.33 -4.51
N ALA A 116 7.23 16.17 -4.64
CA ALA A 116 7.93 15.76 -5.85
C ALA A 116 6.97 15.57 -7.03
N ALA A 117 5.82 14.94 -6.81
CA ALA A 117 4.78 14.78 -7.82
C ALA A 117 4.26 16.14 -8.33
N SER A 118 3.96 17.07 -7.41
CA SER A 118 3.49 18.40 -7.77
C SER A 118 4.52 19.18 -8.59
N ARG A 119 5.82 19.05 -8.28
CA ARG A 119 6.90 19.79 -8.97
C ARG A 119 7.03 19.43 -10.44
N VAL A 120 6.77 18.17 -10.79
CA VAL A 120 6.92 17.65 -12.16
C VAL A 120 5.58 17.45 -12.86
N GLY A 121 4.48 17.83 -12.22
CA GLY A 121 3.12 17.62 -12.74
C GLY A 121 2.79 16.13 -12.94
N ALA A 122 3.21 15.26 -12.02
CA ALA A 122 2.98 13.83 -12.14
C ALA A 122 1.49 13.49 -11.91
N SER A 123 0.90 12.76 -12.87
CA SER A 123 -0.48 12.25 -12.79
C SER A 123 -0.61 11.08 -11.82
N ALA A 124 0.49 10.39 -11.51
CA ALA A 124 0.51 9.29 -10.55
C ALA A 124 1.88 9.09 -9.89
N VAL A 125 1.86 8.58 -8.65
CA VAL A 125 3.04 8.08 -7.93
C VAL A 125 2.85 6.60 -7.60
N LEU A 126 3.74 5.74 -8.12
CA LEU A 126 3.69 4.30 -7.93
C LEU A 126 4.47 3.89 -6.68
N LEU A 127 3.86 3.04 -5.86
CA LEU A 127 4.44 2.48 -4.63
C LEU A 127 4.61 0.96 -4.77
N GLY A 128 5.74 0.43 -4.33
CA GLY A 128 6.10 -1.00 -4.41
C GLY A 128 5.49 -1.88 -3.34
N HIS A 129 4.23 -1.63 -2.93
CA HIS A 129 3.53 -2.49 -1.97
C HIS A 129 2.99 -3.75 -2.67
N THR A 130 3.19 -4.90 -2.04
CA THR A 130 2.87 -6.24 -2.52
C THR A 130 1.65 -6.85 -1.81
N LEU A 131 1.22 -8.03 -2.24
CA LEU A 131 0.18 -8.81 -1.59
C LEU A 131 0.56 -9.18 -0.14
N ASP A 132 1.83 -9.51 0.10
CA ASP A 132 2.31 -9.81 1.44
C ASP A 132 2.21 -8.59 2.37
N ASP A 133 2.45 -7.37 1.85
CA ASP A 133 2.24 -6.13 2.62
C ASP A 133 0.76 -5.88 2.95
N GLN A 134 -0.17 -6.34 2.10
CA GLN A 134 -1.60 -6.35 2.42
C GLN A 134 -1.91 -7.28 3.58
N ALA A 135 -1.44 -8.52 3.51
CA ALA A 135 -1.64 -9.51 4.57
C ALA A 135 -1.09 -9.00 5.91
N GLU A 136 0.13 -8.43 5.90
CA GLU A 136 0.72 -7.77 7.06
C GLU A 136 -0.19 -6.65 7.61
N THR A 137 -0.71 -5.79 6.72
CA THR A 137 -1.59 -4.68 7.11
C THR A 137 -2.91 -5.16 7.71
N VAL A 138 -3.53 -6.20 7.14
CA VAL A 138 -4.79 -6.76 7.65
C VAL A 138 -4.60 -7.36 9.04
N LEU A 139 -3.53 -8.12 9.27
CA LEU A 139 -3.24 -8.72 10.58
C LEU A 139 -2.98 -7.65 11.65
N LEU A 140 -2.21 -6.60 11.31
CA LEU A 140 -1.99 -5.46 12.20
C LEU A 140 -3.29 -4.65 12.43
N GLY A 141 -4.20 -4.62 11.44
CA GLY A 141 -5.53 -4.04 11.56
C GLY A 141 -6.41 -4.82 12.54
N LEU A 142 -6.46 -6.15 12.40
CA LEU A 142 -7.21 -7.06 13.27
C LEU A 142 -6.86 -6.88 14.74
N ALA A 143 -5.56 -6.80 15.06
CA ALA A 143 -5.08 -6.61 16.43
C ALA A 143 -5.54 -5.29 17.07
N ARG A 144 -5.89 -4.28 16.26
CA ARG A 144 -6.30 -2.93 16.71
C ARG A 144 -7.82 -2.71 16.65
N GLY A 145 -8.56 -3.62 16.02
CA GLY A 145 -10.02 -3.56 15.94
C GLY A 145 -10.57 -4.28 14.71
N SER A 146 -11.81 -4.75 14.81
CA SER A 146 -12.46 -5.66 13.85
C SER A 146 -13.47 -4.99 12.91
N GLY A 147 -13.43 -3.67 12.74
CA GLY A 147 -14.33 -2.95 11.81
C GLY A 147 -13.94 -3.16 10.35
N SER A 148 -14.90 -3.11 9.42
CA SER A 148 -14.65 -3.28 7.97
C SER A 148 -13.50 -2.40 7.47
N ARG A 149 -13.46 -1.12 7.89
CA ARG A 149 -12.38 -0.17 7.57
C ARG A 149 -10.99 -0.61 8.06
N SER A 150 -10.90 -1.29 9.21
CA SER A 150 -9.64 -1.82 9.74
C SER A 150 -9.13 -2.99 8.89
N LEU A 151 -10.06 -3.76 8.33
CA LEU A 151 -9.78 -4.92 7.48
C LEU A 151 -9.58 -4.57 6.01
N SER A 152 -10.05 -3.41 5.54
CA SER A 152 -9.98 -2.96 4.14
C SER A 152 -8.56 -2.83 3.57
N GLY A 153 -7.51 -3.00 4.40
CA GLY A 153 -6.11 -2.94 3.98
C GLY A 153 -5.76 -1.63 3.26
N MET A 154 -4.70 -1.67 2.44
CA MET A 154 -4.33 -0.52 1.59
C MET A 154 -5.18 -0.51 0.31
N ALA A 155 -5.62 0.65 -0.16
CA ALA A 155 -6.28 0.75 -1.45
C ALA A 155 -5.29 0.62 -2.62
N VAL A 156 -5.74 0.07 -3.75
CA VAL A 156 -4.98 0.04 -5.01
C VAL A 156 -4.65 1.46 -5.49
N ARG A 157 -5.57 2.41 -5.26
CA ARG A 157 -5.41 3.83 -5.55
C ARG A 157 -5.85 4.65 -4.34
N SER A 158 -5.03 5.62 -3.94
CA SER A 158 -5.35 6.59 -2.89
C SER A 158 -4.90 7.96 -3.39
N GLY A 159 -5.85 8.79 -3.85
CA GLY A 159 -5.52 10.02 -4.58
C GLY A 159 -4.64 9.75 -5.80
N SER A 160 -3.49 10.43 -5.88
CA SER A 160 -2.50 10.21 -6.95
C SER A 160 -1.59 8.99 -6.71
N LEU A 161 -1.63 8.38 -5.53
CA LEU A 161 -0.83 7.21 -5.19
C LEU A 161 -1.46 5.95 -5.80
N ARG A 162 -0.64 5.13 -6.45
CA ARG A 162 -1.06 3.83 -7.00
C ARG A 162 -0.16 2.72 -6.50
N ARG A 163 -0.72 1.54 -6.26
CA ARG A 163 -0.02 0.34 -5.77
C ARG A 163 -0.20 -0.81 -6.77
N PRO A 164 0.53 -0.82 -7.90
CA PRO A 164 0.29 -1.80 -8.95
C PRO A 164 0.52 -3.25 -8.51
N LEU A 165 1.44 -3.46 -7.55
CA LEU A 165 1.92 -4.79 -7.18
C LEU A 165 1.09 -5.44 -6.05
N LEU A 166 0.00 -4.82 -5.63
CA LEU A 166 -0.79 -5.21 -4.46
C LEU A 166 -1.45 -6.59 -4.58
N GLY A 167 -1.61 -7.08 -5.82
CA GLY A 167 -2.09 -8.42 -6.12
C GLY A 167 -0.99 -9.46 -6.38
N LEU A 168 0.29 -9.09 -6.30
CA LEU A 168 1.42 -9.98 -6.56
C LEU A 168 2.16 -10.31 -5.26
N ARG A 169 2.52 -11.58 -5.08
CA ARG A 169 3.38 -12.01 -3.97
C ARG A 169 4.75 -11.35 -4.05
N ARG A 170 5.33 -11.04 -2.90
CA ARG A 170 6.69 -10.47 -2.79
C ARG A 170 7.72 -11.35 -3.48
N SER A 171 7.59 -12.67 -3.39
CA SER A 171 8.48 -13.63 -4.07
C SER A 171 8.49 -13.42 -5.60
N VAL A 172 7.32 -13.23 -6.21
CA VAL A 172 7.18 -12.94 -7.65
C VAL A 172 7.81 -11.60 -7.99
N VAL A 173 7.51 -10.55 -7.20
CA VAL A 173 8.09 -9.22 -7.45
C VAL A 173 9.61 -9.24 -7.34
N ARG A 174 10.18 -9.91 -6.33
CA ARG A 174 11.63 -10.04 -6.17
C ARG A 174 12.27 -10.85 -7.29
N ALA A 175 11.62 -11.92 -7.74
CA ALA A 175 12.07 -12.70 -8.90
C ALA A 175 12.01 -11.90 -10.22
N ALA A 176 11.27 -10.78 -10.25
CA ALA A 176 11.21 -9.86 -11.37
C ALA A 176 12.28 -8.75 -11.33
N LEU A 177 13.24 -8.79 -10.40
CA LEU A 177 14.35 -7.85 -10.38
C LEU A 177 15.29 -8.14 -11.57
N PRO A 178 15.54 -7.18 -12.47
CA PRO A 178 16.46 -7.38 -13.60
C PRO A 178 17.86 -7.77 -13.14
N ALA A 179 18.49 -8.69 -13.89
CA ALA A 179 19.91 -8.99 -13.73
C ALA A 179 20.75 -7.71 -13.84
N GLY A 180 21.71 -7.53 -12.92
CA GLY A 180 22.56 -6.33 -12.86
C GLY A 180 22.04 -5.19 -11.99
N LEU A 181 20.82 -5.29 -11.45
CA LEU A 181 20.39 -4.45 -10.34
C LEU A 181 20.65 -5.15 -9.01
N VAL A 182 21.30 -4.45 -8.09
CA VAL A 182 21.54 -4.92 -6.73
C VAL A 182 20.54 -4.24 -5.81
N ALA A 183 19.61 -5.02 -5.27
CA ALA A 183 18.68 -4.54 -4.27
C ALA A 183 19.40 -4.35 -2.94
N TRP A 184 19.09 -3.24 -2.27
CA TRP A 184 19.47 -3.07 -0.88
C TRP A 184 18.52 -3.85 0.03
N GLU A 185 19.08 -4.66 0.92
CA GLU A 185 18.36 -5.31 2.01
C GLU A 185 18.52 -4.48 3.28
N ASP A 186 17.45 -3.80 3.69
CA ASP A 186 17.44 -2.99 4.91
C ASP A 186 17.41 -3.90 6.15
N PRO A 187 18.41 -3.81 7.06
CA PRO A 187 18.42 -4.57 8.31
C PRO A 187 17.17 -4.38 9.18
N HIS A 188 16.52 -3.21 9.15
CA HIS A 188 15.29 -2.99 9.93
C HIS A 188 14.13 -3.89 9.46
N ASN A 189 14.18 -4.45 8.25
CA ASN A 189 13.16 -5.40 7.79
C ASN A 189 13.21 -6.73 8.53
N GLU A 190 14.30 -7.03 9.23
CA GLU A 190 14.52 -8.26 9.99
C GLU A 190 14.43 -8.03 11.51
N ASP A 191 14.34 -6.78 11.95
CA ASP A 191 14.34 -6.43 13.37
C ASP A 191 12.96 -6.66 14.02
N ASP A 192 12.90 -7.67 14.88
CA ASP A 192 11.70 -8.04 15.64
C ASP A 192 11.20 -6.97 16.62
N ALA A 193 11.94 -5.88 16.85
CA ALA A 193 11.42 -4.71 17.54
C ALA A 193 10.21 -4.11 16.81
N TYR A 194 10.17 -4.20 15.48
CA TYR A 194 9.08 -3.67 14.66
C TYR A 194 7.94 -4.67 14.50
N ALA A 195 6.70 -4.22 14.74
CA ALA A 195 5.51 -5.08 14.67
C ALA A 195 5.34 -5.75 13.31
N ARG A 196 5.64 -5.02 12.23
CA ARG A 196 5.54 -5.53 10.86
C ARG A 196 6.57 -6.62 10.56
N ALA A 197 7.79 -6.51 11.08
CA ALA A 197 8.81 -7.55 10.96
C ALA A 197 8.37 -8.83 11.68
N ARG A 198 7.84 -8.71 12.90
CA ARG A 198 7.27 -9.87 13.63
C ARG A 198 6.13 -10.54 12.86
N VAL A 199 5.23 -9.76 12.25
CA VAL A 199 4.14 -10.33 11.43
C VAL A 199 4.70 -11.12 10.25
N ARG A 200 5.67 -10.56 9.55
CA ARG A 200 6.31 -11.18 8.38
C ARG A 200 7.07 -12.46 8.71
N HIS A 201 7.90 -12.44 9.76
CA HIS A 201 8.88 -13.50 10.03
C HIS A 201 8.38 -14.54 11.04
N ARG A 202 7.36 -14.22 11.85
CA ARG A 202 6.85 -15.12 12.88
C ARG A 202 5.38 -15.46 12.68
N VAL A 203 4.51 -14.47 12.47
CA VAL A 203 3.05 -14.71 12.47
C VAL A 203 2.58 -15.37 11.17
N LEU A 204 2.87 -14.77 10.01
CA LEU A 204 2.44 -15.32 8.72
C LEU A 204 2.98 -16.74 8.47
N PRO A 205 4.26 -17.05 8.76
CA PRO A 205 4.77 -18.41 8.61
C PRO A 205 4.05 -19.42 9.50
N VAL A 206 3.74 -19.08 10.75
CA VAL A 206 2.96 -19.96 11.63
C VAL A 206 1.55 -20.17 11.09
N LEU A 207 0.89 -19.12 10.61
CA LEU A 207 -0.44 -19.25 10.01
C LEU A 207 -0.41 -20.15 8.77
N GLU A 208 0.57 -19.99 7.88
CA GLU A 208 0.71 -20.86 6.70
C GLU A 208 1.05 -22.31 7.08
N ALA A 209 1.86 -22.52 8.11
CA ALA A 209 2.20 -23.86 8.60
C ALA A 209 1.01 -24.59 9.23
N GLU A 210 0.20 -23.89 10.03
CA GLU A 210 -0.90 -24.48 10.81
C GLU A 210 -2.23 -24.53 10.05
N LEU A 211 -2.50 -23.55 9.18
CA LEU A 211 -3.78 -23.44 8.44
C LEU A 211 -3.65 -23.83 6.97
N GLY A 212 -2.43 -24.04 6.49
CA GLY A 212 -2.11 -24.36 5.10
C GLY A 212 -1.70 -23.15 4.26
N PRO A 213 -1.18 -23.40 3.04
CA PRO A 213 -0.71 -22.33 2.17
C PRO A 213 -1.87 -21.42 1.71
N GLY A 214 -1.55 -20.18 1.34
CA GLY A 214 -2.52 -19.26 0.75
C GLY A 214 -3.16 -18.27 1.74
N VAL A 215 -2.65 -18.21 2.98
CA VAL A 215 -3.16 -17.30 4.02
C VAL A 215 -3.03 -15.84 3.58
N ALA A 216 -1.89 -15.44 3.00
CA ALA A 216 -1.69 -14.07 2.55
C ALA A 216 -2.71 -13.68 1.47
N GLU A 217 -2.98 -14.57 0.52
CA GLU A 217 -3.96 -14.38 -0.55
C GLU A 217 -5.38 -14.31 0.02
N ALA A 218 -5.71 -15.14 1.01
CA ALA A 218 -7.00 -15.09 1.69
C ALA A 218 -7.21 -13.77 2.44
N LEU A 219 -6.18 -13.28 3.14
CA LEU A 219 -6.20 -11.99 3.81
C LEU A 219 -6.33 -10.83 2.82
N ALA A 220 -5.62 -10.87 1.69
CA ALA A 220 -5.73 -9.86 0.64
C ALA A 220 -7.13 -9.84 -0.01
N ARG A 221 -7.74 -11.02 -0.26
CA ARG A 221 -9.13 -11.11 -0.74
C ARG A 221 -10.11 -10.54 0.28
N THR A 222 -9.90 -10.85 1.56
CA THR A 222 -10.73 -10.31 2.66
C THR A 222 -10.63 -8.78 2.71
N ALA A 223 -9.43 -8.23 2.53
CA ALA A 223 -9.24 -6.79 2.46
C ALA A 223 -9.97 -6.15 1.28
N ALA A 224 -9.92 -6.77 0.11
CA ALA A 224 -10.62 -6.28 -1.08
C ALA A 224 -12.14 -6.25 -0.87
N LEU A 225 -12.73 -7.32 -0.32
CA LEU A 225 -14.16 -7.38 0.00
C LEU A 225 -14.54 -6.33 1.06
N ALA A 226 -13.80 -6.28 2.17
CA ALA A 226 -14.03 -5.32 3.24
C ALA A 226 -13.88 -3.87 2.76
N ARG A 227 -13.02 -3.61 1.77
CA ARG A 227 -12.89 -2.30 1.12
C ARG A 227 -14.10 -1.97 0.27
N ALA A 228 -14.52 -2.86 -0.61
CA ALA A 228 -15.72 -2.66 -1.44
C ALA A 228 -16.94 -2.33 -0.58
N ASP A 229 -17.14 -3.08 0.51
CA ASP A 229 -18.22 -2.81 1.48
C ASP A 229 -18.07 -1.45 2.16
N ALA A 230 -16.85 -1.09 2.59
CA ALA A 230 -16.59 0.19 3.25
C ALA A 230 -16.82 1.37 2.30
N ASP A 231 -16.37 1.26 1.04
CA ASP A 231 -16.52 2.29 0.02
C ASP A 231 -18.00 2.48 -0.37
N ALA A 232 -18.76 1.38 -0.50
CA ALA A 232 -20.21 1.45 -0.73
C ALA A 232 -20.96 2.15 0.42
N LEU A 233 -20.60 1.83 1.67
CA LEU A 233 -21.18 2.49 2.86
C LEU A 233 -20.78 3.97 2.94
N ASP A 234 -19.55 4.32 2.57
CA ASP A 234 -19.07 5.70 2.53
C ASP A 234 -19.78 6.52 1.44
N ALA A 235 -20.06 5.91 0.27
CA ALA A 235 -20.84 6.52 -0.81
C ALA A 235 -22.31 6.73 -0.40
N ALA A 236 -22.95 5.72 0.20
CA ALA A 236 -24.31 5.86 0.72
C ALA A 236 -24.40 6.97 1.78
N ALA A 237 -23.41 7.06 2.67
CA ALA A 237 -23.33 8.13 3.66
C ALA A 237 -23.08 9.50 3.03
N ALA A 238 -22.30 9.59 1.95
CA ALA A 238 -22.11 10.83 1.20
C ALA A 238 -23.43 11.36 0.62
N ALA A 239 -24.18 10.48 -0.04
CA ALA A 239 -25.48 10.80 -0.63
C ALA A 239 -26.50 11.21 0.44
N ALA A 240 -26.58 10.45 1.53
CA ALA A 240 -27.47 10.79 2.66
C ALA A 240 -27.10 12.13 3.30
N PHE A 241 -25.81 12.41 3.49
CA PHE A 241 -25.38 13.70 4.03
C PHE A 241 -25.72 14.86 3.10
N ALA A 242 -25.48 14.72 1.78
CA ALA A 242 -25.84 15.74 0.80
C ALA A 242 -27.34 16.06 0.87
N ALA A 243 -28.21 15.04 0.82
CA ALA A 243 -29.65 15.19 0.91
C ALA A 243 -30.12 15.90 2.19
N LEU A 244 -29.47 15.63 3.33
CA LEU A 244 -29.78 16.28 4.62
C LEU A 244 -29.34 17.75 4.70
N THR A 245 -28.35 18.14 3.88
CA THR A 245 -27.77 19.49 3.88
C THR A 245 -28.27 20.38 2.76
N GLU A 246 -28.82 19.82 1.69
CA GLU A 246 -29.46 20.59 0.63
C GLU A 246 -30.68 21.32 1.19
N PRO A 247 -30.83 22.64 0.93
CA PRO A 247 -32.02 23.36 1.33
C PRO A 247 -33.22 22.73 0.63
N SER A 248 -34.07 22.04 1.39
CA SER A 248 -35.33 21.54 0.85
C SER A 248 -36.10 22.72 0.24
N ALA A 249 -36.26 22.73 -1.08
CA ALA A 249 -37.10 23.67 -1.80
C ALA A 249 -38.56 23.68 -1.27
N SER A 250 -38.92 22.69 -0.44
CA SER A 250 -40.20 22.59 0.26
C SER A 250 -40.37 23.60 1.42
N ALA A 251 -39.32 24.28 1.89
CA ALA A 251 -39.46 25.29 2.95
C ALA A 251 -40.12 26.59 2.44
N ALA A 252 -40.20 26.80 1.12
CA ALA A 252 -40.94 27.91 0.53
C ALA A 252 -42.42 27.59 0.20
N ALA A 253 -42.85 26.32 0.32
CA ALA A 253 -44.19 25.89 -0.13
C ALA A 253 -45.05 25.17 0.93
N SER A 254 -44.53 24.83 2.11
CA SER A 254 -45.28 24.09 3.14
C SER A 254 -45.80 25.00 4.26
N ALA A 255 -46.66 25.95 3.89
CA ALA A 255 -47.68 26.51 4.77
C ALA A 255 -49.06 25.95 4.39
N ALA A 256 -49.16 24.63 4.15
CA ALA A 256 -50.43 23.89 4.09
C ALA A 256 -50.10 22.39 4.16
N GLY A 257 -50.71 21.67 5.11
CA GLY A 257 -50.26 20.36 5.53
C GLY A 257 -50.40 19.21 4.52
N SER A 258 -49.55 18.20 4.65
CA SER A 258 -49.97 16.81 4.88
C SER A 258 -48.75 15.93 5.19
N THR A 259 -48.96 14.96 6.07
CA THR A 259 -48.02 13.89 6.42
C THR A 259 -47.88 12.87 5.29
N SER A 260 -46.81 12.91 4.48
CA SER A 260 -46.40 11.75 3.65
C SER A 260 -44.96 11.78 3.08
N GLY A 261 -44.00 12.49 3.70
CA GLY A 261 -42.65 12.65 3.13
C GLY A 261 -41.64 11.52 3.37
N ALA A 262 -41.87 10.60 4.30
CA ALA A 262 -40.83 9.66 4.78
C ALA A 262 -40.50 8.49 3.82
N ALA A 263 -41.33 8.23 2.80
CA ALA A 263 -41.12 7.10 1.88
C ALA A 263 -40.26 7.46 0.65
N ALA A 264 -40.19 8.74 0.27
CA ALA A 264 -39.49 9.16 -0.95
C ALA A 264 -37.96 9.12 -0.80
N SER A 265 -37.43 9.56 0.33
CA SER A 265 -35.98 9.60 0.62
C SER A 265 -35.40 8.21 0.87
N ALA A 266 -36.14 7.28 1.48
CA ALA A 266 -35.71 5.89 1.65
C ALA A 266 -35.58 5.14 0.31
N SER A 267 -36.47 5.40 -0.66
CA SER A 267 -36.40 4.78 -1.99
C SER A 267 -35.27 5.35 -2.86
N ALA A 268 -34.92 6.64 -2.68
CA ALA A 268 -33.81 7.26 -3.40
C ALA A 268 -32.45 6.76 -2.92
N VAL A 269 -32.29 6.54 -1.61
CA VAL A 269 -31.05 5.95 -1.04
C VAL A 269 -30.94 4.46 -1.35
N ALA A 270 -32.06 3.71 -1.36
CA ALA A 270 -32.08 2.32 -1.81
C ALA A 270 -31.81 2.19 -3.32
N GLY A 271 -32.34 3.10 -4.14
CA GLY A 271 -32.11 3.14 -5.59
C GLY A 271 -30.68 3.53 -5.97
N ALA A 272 -30.09 4.50 -5.26
CA ALA A 272 -28.68 4.88 -5.46
C ALA A 272 -27.71 3.79 -4.98
N ALA A 273 -28.01 3.12 -3.87
CA ALA A 273 -27.24 1.96 -3.40
C ALA A 273 -27.35 0.77 -4.36
N ALA A 274 -28.53 0.52 -4.95
CA ALA A 274 -28.72 -0.53 -5.94
C ALA A 274 -28.00 -0.24 -7.28
N ALA A 275 -28.02 1.02 -7.73
CA ALA A 275 -27.31 1.43 -8.95
C ALA A 275 -25.79 1.37 -8.79
N LEU A 276 -25.25 1.78 -7.63
CA LEU A 276 -23.81 1.67 -7.33
C LEU A 276 -23.37 0.23 -7.07
N ALA A 277 -24.23 -0.62 -6.47
CA ALA A 277 -23.96 -2.04 -6.32
C ALA A 277 -23.93 -2.77 -7.67
N ALA A 278 -24.73 -2.34 -8.66
CA ALA A 278 -24.68 -2.89 -10.02
C ALA A 278 -23.36 -2.54 -10.74
N ASP A 279 -22.87 -1.31 -10.59
CA ASP A 279 -21.57 -0.89 -11.15
C ASP A 279 -20.37 -1.56 -10.43
N ALA A 280 -20.46 -1.71 -9.10
CA ALA A 280 -19.46 -2.44 -8.33
C ALA A 280 -19.45 -3.94 -8.65
N ALA A 281 -20.61 -4.54 -8.94
CA ALA A 281 -20.72 -5.93 -9.38
C ALA A 281 -20.11 -6.14 -10.78
N LEU A 282 -20.29 -5.20 -11.72
CA LEU A 282 -19.63 -5.24 -13.03
C LEU A 282 -18.10 -5.11 -12.92
N ALA A 283 -17.60 -4.28 -11.99
CA ALA A 283 -16.17 -4.16 -11.71
C ALA A 283 -15.58 -5.38 -10.97
N ALA A 284 -16.36 -6.00 -10.08
CA ALA A 284 -16.00 -7.23 -9.39
C ALA A 284 -15.99 -8.44 -10.33
N ASP A 285 -16.92 -8.52 -11.29
CA ASP A 285 -16.94 -9.55 -12.33
C ASP A 285 -15.73 -9.44 -13.27
N ALA A 286 -15.29 -8.21 -13.60
CA ALA A 286 -14.06 -8.02 -14.38
C ALA A 286 -12.80 -8.48 -13.61
N GLY A 287 -12.75 -8.26 -12.29
CA GLY A 287 -11.67 -8.73 -11.42
C GLY A 287 -11.70 -10.24 -11.18
N ALA A 288 -12.90 -10.82 -11.02
CA ALA A 288 -13.11 -12.26 -10.88
C ALA A 288 -12.83 -13.01 -12.19
N ALA A 289 -13.17 -12.43 -13.35
CA ALA A 289 -12.86 -12.98 -14.67
C ALA A 289 -11.33 -13.09 -14.87
N LEU A 290 -10.56 -12.05 -14.53
CA LEU A 290 -9.09 -12.07 -14.59
C LEU A 290 -8.46 -13.08 -13.61
N ALA A 291 -9.06 -13.27 -12.43
CA ALA A 291 -8.62 -14.28 -11.46
C ALA A 291 -9.00 -15.71 -11.87
N SER A 292 -10.15 -15.88 -12.52
CA SER A 292 -10.62 -17.17 -13.04
C SER A 292 -9.84 -17.62 -14.27
N ASP A 293 -9.44 -16.70 -15.16
CA ASP A 293 -8.57 -16.99 -16.31
C ASP A 293 -7.16 -17.39 -15.85
N ALA A 294 -6.65 -16.77 -14.79
CA ALA A 294 -5.38 -17.17 -14.18
C ALA A 294 -5.47 -18.56 -13.51
N GLY A 295 -6.60 -18.89 -12.87
CA GLY A 295 -6.84 -20.21 -12.28
C GLY A 295 -7.07 -21.32 -13.32
N ALA A 296 -7.79 -21.02 -14.40
CA ALA A 296 -8.04 -21.94 -15.50
C ALA A 296 -6.75 -22.25 -16.28
N ALA A 297 -5.89 -21.24 -16.51
CA ALA A 297 -4.58 -21.43 -17.13
C ALA A 297 -3.66 -22.38 -16.32
N LEU A 298 -3.71 -22.31 -14.98
CA LEU A 298 -2.95 -23.20 -14.10
C LEU A 298 -3.51 -24.64 -14.09
N ALA A 299 -4.83 -24.81 -14.23
CA ALA A 299 -5.46 -26.12 -14.34
C ALA A 299 -5.20 -26.80 -15.69
N SER A 300 -5.17 -26.04 -16.79
CA SER A 300 -4.80 -26.54 -18.12
C SER A 300 -3.32 -26.90 -18.24
N ASP A 301 -2.42 -26.15 -17.57
CA ASP A 301 -0.99 -26.48 -17.49
C ASP A 301 -0.74 -27.77 -16.70
N ALA A 302 -1.55 -28.06 -15.68
CA ALA A 302 -1.48 -29.31 -14.92
C ALA A 302 -1.93 -30.54 -15.75
N ALA A 303 -2.93 -30.37 -16.64
CA ALA A 303 -3.37 -31.41 -17.56
C ALA A 303 -2.34 -31.67 -18.68
N LEU A 304 -1.76 -30.62 -19.27
CA LEU A 304 -0.70 -30.74 -20.29
C LEU A 304 0.61 -31.29 -19.73
N ALA A 305 0.94 -31.01 -18.46
CA ALA A 305 2.08 -31.60 -17.78
C ALA A 305 1.92 -33.11 -17.53
N SER A 306 0.68 -33.60 -17.36
CA SER A 306 0.40 -35.04 -17.23
C SER A 306 0.55 -35.81 -18.55
N ASP A 307 0.17 -35.19 -19.69
CA ASP A 307 0.35 -35.76 -21.03
C ASP A 307 1.82 -35.69 -21.51
N ALA A 308 2.56 -34.62 -21.15
CA ALA A 308 3.99 -34.52 -21.45
C ALA A 308 4.84 -35.52 -20.63
N GLY A 309 4.42 -35.83 -19.39
CA GLY A 309 5.04 -36.87 -18.56
C GLY A 309 4.88 -38.28 -19.14
N ALA A 310 3.76 -38.56 -19.81
CA ALA A 310 3.54 -39.82 -20.51
C ALA A 310 4.40 -39.92 -21.79
N ALA A 311 4.62 -38.81 -22.51
CA ALA A 311 5.44 -38.78 -23.72
C ALA A 311 6.95 -38.94 -23.45
N LEU A 312 7.47 -38.40 -22.33
CA LEU A 312 8.88 -38.54 -21.94
C LEU A 312 9.23 -39.94 -21.40
N ALA A 313 8.25 -40.67 -20.85
CA ALA A 313 8.43 -42.06 -20.44
C ALA A 313 8.59 -43.02 -21.64
N SER A 314 7.99 -42.69 -22.79
CA SER A 314 8.17 -43.43 -24.05
C SER A 314 9.53 -43.20 -24.73
N ASP A 315 10.12 -42.00 -24.61
CA ASP A 315 11.43 -41.70 -25.19
C ASP A 315 12.62 -42.26 -24.38
N ALA A 316 12.47 -42.35 -23.05
CA ALA A 316 13.49 -42.97 -22.20
C ALA A 316 13.65 -44.49 -22.44
N ALA A 317 12.60 -45.16 -22.92
CA ALA A 317 12.64 -46.58 -23.31
C ALA A 317 13.35 -46.83 -24.65
N LEU A 318 13.44 -45.82 -25.52
CA LEU A 318 14.16 -45.88 -26.81
C LEU A 318 15.66 -45.58 -26.67
N ALA A 319 16.09 -44.88 -25.62
CA ALA A 319 17.49 -44.52 -25.39
C ALA A 319 18.34 -45.61 -24.69
N ALA A 320 17.72 -46.67 -24.15
CA ALA A 320 18.41 -47.77 -23.46
C ALA A 320 18.90 -48.92 -24.36
N GLY A 321 18.78 -48.78 -25.70
CA GLY A 321 19.02 -49.85 -26.67
C GLY A 321 20.37 -49.86 -27.41
N ALA A 322 21.31 -48.96 -27.12
CA ALA A 322 22.56 -48.88 -27.89
C ALA A 322 23.81 -48.69 -27.01
N GLY A 323 24.51 -49.78 -26.72
CA GLY A 323 25.82 -49.76 -26.06
C GLY A 323 26.42 -51.17 -25.99
N ALA A 324 27.09 -51.58 -27.07
CA ALA A 324 27.76 -52.88 -27.15
C ALA A 324 29.20 -52.84 -26.61
N ALA A 325 29.52 -53.86 -25.81
CA ALA A 325 30.75 -54.65 -25.71
C ALA A 325 32.12 -53.97 -25.51
N LEU A 326 32.71 -54.18 -24.32
CA LEU A 326 34.14 -54.50 -24.13
C LEU A 326 34.32 -55.45 -22.92
N ASP A 327 35.21 -56.43 -23.11
CA ASP A 327 35.52 -57.65 -22.32
C ASP A 327 36.39 -57.37 -21.07
N PRO A 328 36.33 -58.17 -19.97
CA PRO A 328 37.03 -57.92 -18.71
C PRO A 328 38.21 -58.87 -18.44
N SER A 329 39.27 -58.39 -17.79
CA SER A 329 40.25 -59.25 -17.09
C SER A 329 41.13 -58.49 -16.09
N ALA A 330 41.11 -58.96 -14.83
CA ALA A 330 42.06 -58.74 -13.71
C ALA A 330 42.24 -57.28 -13.22
N ASP A 331 42.45 -56.94 -11.95
CA ASP A 331 43.13 -57.64 -10.85
C ASP A 331 42.53 -57.22 -9.50
N ARG A 332 42.68 -58.12 -8.53
CA ARG A 332 42.12 -58.19 -7.19
C ARG A 332 43.17 -57.72 -6.17
N ARG A 333 42.78 -56.88 -5.19
CA ARG A 333 43.30 -56.79 -3.79
C ARG A 333 42.70 -55.53 -3.12
N ASP A 334 41.68 -55.64 -2.28
CA ASP A 334 41.70 -56.01 -0.86
C ASP A 334 42.59 -55.09 0.02
N ARG A 335 41.97 -54.23 0.83
CA ARG A 335 41.99 -54.33 2.31
C ARG A 335 41.17 -53.26 3.02
N THR A 336 40.37 -53.76 3.93
CA THR A 336 39.62 -53.14 5.04
C THR A 336 40.52 -52.49 6.10
N GLN A 337 40.09 -51.39 6.74
CA GLN A 337 39.87 -51.34 8.20
C GLN A 337 39.33 -49.99 8.70
N THR A 338 38.41 -50.09 9.66
CA THR A 338 37.67 -49.08 10.44
C THR A 338 38.51 -48.52 11.63
N PRO A 339 38.01 -47.63 12.53
CA PRO A 339 38.73 -46.46 13.03
C PRO A 339 39.11 -46.59 14.53
N PRO A 340 39.58 -45.51 15.20
CA PRO A 340 38.76 -44.99 16.31
C PRO A 340 38.82 -43.46 16.52
N GLY A 341 37.85 -42.94 17.30
CA GLY A 341 37.74 -41.54 17.75
C GLY A 341 38.58 -41.20 19.00
N PRO A 342 38.06 -40.39 19.93
CA PRO A 342 38.18 -38.92 19.93
C PRO A 342 38.94 -38.38 21.16
N GLY A 343 39.42 -37.13 21.11
CA GLY A 343 39.81 -36.43 22.33
C GLY A 343 40.62 -35.14 22.14
N GLY A 344 40.24 -34.10 22.90
CA GLY A 344 41.18 -33.13 23.48
C GLY A 344 41.26 -31.74 22.83
N ALA A 345 40.56 -30.78 23.42
CA ALA A 345 40.95 -29.37 23.47
C ALA A 345 41.61 -29.09 24.85
N PRO A 346 42.10 -27.88 25.18
CA PRO A 346 42.94 -26.87 24.49
C PRO A 346 44.24 -26.64 25.38
N PRO A 347 44.94 -25.49 25.55
CA PRO A 347 44.74 -24.12 25.05
C PRO A 347 46.00 -23.21 24.78
N TYR A 348 45.70 -21.97 24.37
CA TYR A 348 46.45 -20.69 24.46
C TYR A 348 47.92 -20.56 23.97
N GLY A 349 48.15 -19.59 23.07
CA GLY A 349 49.46 -19.00 22.80
C GLY A 349 49.37 -17.71 21.97
N ARG A 350 49.92 -16.61 22.51
CA ARG A 350 49.91 -15.23 21.99
C ARG A 350 50.77 -15.01 20.72
N ALA A 351 50.39 -13.96 19.99
CA ALA A 351 51.09 -13.05 19.03
C ALA A 351 52.65 -12.93 19.16
N PRO A 352 53.44 -12.41 18.17
CA PRO A 352 53.16 -11.19 17.39
C PRO A 352 53.75 -11.00 15.95
N THR A 353 53.26 -9.94 15.28
CA THR A 353 53.91 -8.98 14.31
C THR A 353 54.70 -9.46 13.09
N THR A 354 54.33 -8.95 11.90
CA THR A 354 55.12 -8.10 10.96
C THR A 354 54.36 -7.98 9.61
N SER A 355 53.88 -6.79 9.25
CA SER A 355 54.37 -5.95 8.14
C SER A 355 54.63 -6.66 6.81
N ALA A 356 53.84 -6.36 5.78
CA ALA A 356 54.34 -5.88 4.48
C ALA A 356 53.16 -5.52 3.58
N ASP A 357 53.31 -4.37 2.94
CA ASP A 357 52.54 -3.84 1.85
C ASP A 357 52.37 -4.84 0.69
N ASP A 358 51.24 -4.77 -0.01
CA ASP A 358 51.27 -4.58 -1.46
C ASP A 358 49.87 -4.24 -1.99
N ALA A 359 49.79 -3.02 -2.52
CA ALA A 359 48.67 -2.50 -3.27
C ALA A 359 48.74 -3.02 -4.71
N VAL A 360 47.64 -3.61 -5.21
CA VAL A 360 47.44 -3.83 -6.63
C VAL A 360 46.09 -3.23 -7.03
N ALA A 361 46.17 -2.12 -7.75
CA ALA A 361 45.06 -1.51 -8.49
C ALA A 361 44.66 -2.38 -9.69
N PRO A 362 43.41 -2.26 -10.19
CA PRO A 362 43.14 -2.55 -11.57
C PRO A 362 42.81 -1.29 -12.39
N ALA A 363 43.47 -1.30 -13.54
CA ALA A 363 43.40 -0.42 -14.69
C ALA A 363 42.01 0.09 -15.10
N HIS A 364 42.01 1.36 -15.49
CA HIS A 364 41.00 2.02 -16.31
C HIS A 364 40.93 1.40 -17.71
N ALA A 365 39.71 1.21 -18.21
CA ALA A 365 39.43 1.09 -19.63
C ALA A 365 38.37 2.13 -20.02
N ASP A 366 38.81 3.07 -20.85
CA ASP A 366 38.00 4.07 -21.54
C ASP A 366 36.97 3.41 -22.46
N ALA A 367 35.73 3.89 -22.39
CA ALA A 367 34.78 3.79 -23.49
C ALA A 367 33.89 5.04 -23.48
N ALA A 368 34.20 5.96 -24.39
CA ALA A 368 33.44 7.17 -24.65
C ALA A 368 32.02 6.82 -25.15
N ALA A 369 31.00 7.25 -24.40
CA ALA A 369 29.64 7.42 -24.89
C ALA A 369 29.17 8.83 -24.52
N SER A 370 29.20 9.71 -25.53
CA SER A 370 28.69 11.07 -25.48
C SER A 370 27.16 11.07 -25.55
N GLY A 371 26.51 11.79 -24.63
CA GLY A 371 25.09 12.13 -24.78
C GLY A 371 24.29 12.32 -23.49
N ARG A 372 24.40 13.50 -22.87
CA ARG A 372 23.53 14.10 -21.84
C ARG A 372 23.44 13.38 -20.48
N ALA A 373 24.47 13.57 -19.66
CA ALA A 373 24.34 13.52 -18.21
C ALA A 373 23.74 14.86 -17.72
N GLY A 374 22.47 14.85 -17.28
CA GLY A 374 21.91 15.95 -16.50
C GLY A 374 22.60 15.99 -15.13
N ALA A 375 23.17 17.13 -14.78
CA ALA A 375 23.88 17.35 -13.53
C ALA A 375 22.99 17.02 -12.31
N LEU A 376 23.46 16.13 -11.43
CA LEU A 376 22.84 15.82 -10.14
C LEU A 376 23.17 16.87 -9.05
N ASP A 377 23.55 18.09 -9.44
CA ASP A 377 24.09 19.12 -8.53
C ASP A 377 23.07 20.25 -8.28
N GLY A 378 21.90 19.87 -7.79
CA GLY A 378 20.89 20.79 -7.28
C GLY A 378 20.69 20.55 -5.78
N ALA A 379 20.72 21.60 -4.97
CA ALA A 379 20.53 21.54 -3.52
C ALA A 379 19.35 20.62 -3.13
N GLU A 380 19.62 19.63 -2.27
CA GLU A 380 18.63 18.65 -1.84
C GLU A 380 17.48 19.35 -1.09
N PRO A 381 16.22 19.24 -1.55
CA PRO A 381 15.10 19.91 -0.89
C PRO A 381 14.73 19.18 0.41
N VAL A 382 14.81 19.88 1.55
CA VAL A 382 14.33 19.39 2.86
C VAL A 382 12.85 19.76 3.03
N VAL A 383 12.01 18.77 3.37
CA VAL A 383 10.56 18.98 3.56
C VAL A 383 10.21 19.00 5.06
N PRO A 384 9.71 20.13 5.63
CA PRO A 384 9.32 20.20 7.03
C PRO A 384 7.97 19.50 7.31
N VAL A 385 7.84 18.90 8.49
CA VAL A 385 6.69 18.04 8.90
C VAL A 385 5.33 18.78 8.90
N GLY A 386 5.28 20.09 9.16
CA GLY A 386 4.03 20.86 9.10
C GLY A 386 3.40 20.95 7.70
N ALA A 387 4.22 20.88 6.63
CA ALA A 387 3.72 20.82 5.26
C ALA A 387 3.17 19.42 4.89
N ALA A 388 3.46 18.40 5.71
CA ALA A 388 3.09 17.02 5.46
C ALA A 388 1.59 16.78 5.62
N ALA A 389 0.95 17.33 6.66
CA ALA A 389 -0.47 17.12 6.92
C ALA A 389 -1.35 17.60 5.75
N ALA A 390 -1.11 18.81 5.23
CA ALA A 390 -1.83 19.35 4.07
C ALA A 390 -1.48 18.65 2.74
N ALA A 391 -0.33 17.98 2.67
CA ALA A 391 0.06 17.17 1.51
C ALA A 391 -0.60 15.77 1.53
N LEU A 392 -0.73 15.16 2.71
CA LEU A 392 -1.44 13.90 2.91
C LEU A 392 -2.93 14.00 2.58
N GLU A 393 -3.57 15.11 2.95
CA GLU A 393 -4.98 15.37 2.66
C GLU A 393 -5.22 15.54 1.15
N ARG A 394 -4.34 16.27 0.44
CA ARG A 394 -4.36 16.38 -1.02
C ARG A 394 -4.03 15.07 -1.75
N ALA A 395 -3.22 14.21 -1.14
CA ALA A 395 -2.84 12.91 -1.70
C ALA A 395 -3.83 11.77 -1.37
N GLY A 396 -4.91 12.02 -0.62
CA GLY A 396 -5.88 10.99 -0.23
C GLY A 396 -5.27 9.83 0.59
N ALA A 397 -4.16 10.07 1.30
CA ALA A 397 -3.27 9.02 1.83
C ALA A 397 -3.73 8.37 3.16
N LEU A 398 -5.00 8.51 3.55
CA LEU A 398 -5.52 8.06 4.86
C LEU A 398 -5.97 6.59 4.91
N ASP A 399 -5.77 5.81 3.85
CA ASP A 399 -6.07 4.39 3.86
C ASP A 399 -5.09 3.61 4.76
N GLY A 400 -5.61 3.10 5.88
CA GLY A 400 -4.86 2.26 6.82
C GLY A 400 -3.84 3.01 7.69
N ALA A 401 -3.95 4.34 7.80
CA ALA A 401 -3.10 5.12 8.70
C ALA A 401 -3.48 4.89 10.18
N GLU A 402 -2.48 4.56 10.99
CA GLU A 402 -2.51 4.71 12.44
C GLU A 402 -2.74 6.19 12.79
N PRO A 403 -3.70 6.53 13.66
CA PRO A 403 -3.58 7.75 14.42
C PRO A 403 -2.57 7.50 15.54
N ALA A 404 -1.40 8.14 15.47
CA ALA A 404 -0.68 8.45 16.69
C ALA A 404 -1.53 9.50 17.44
N VAL A 405 -1.74 9.29 18.73
CA VAL A 405 -2.45 10.23 19.60
C VAL A 405 -1.50 11.37 19.94
N PRO A 406 -1.73 12.61 19.48
CA PRO A 406 -0.89 13.72 19.92
C PRO A 406 -1.30 14.13 21.35
N ALA A 407 -0.31 14.22 22.23
CA ALA A 407 -0.46 14.97 23.47
C ALA A 407 -0.35 16.48 23.15
N GLY A 408 -1.49 17.16 23.21
CA GLY A 408 -1.66 18.59 23.50
C GLY A 408 -0.76 19.61 22.79
N ALA A 409 -1.33 20.32 21.81
CA ALA A 409 -0.89 21.68 21.49
C ALA A 409 -2.08 22.56 21.12
N ALA A 410 -2.22 23.67 21.83
CA ALA A 410 -3.29 24.65 21.70
C ALA A 410 -3.24 25.32 20.31
N ALA A 411 -4.31 25.17 19.53
CA ALA A 411 -4.50 25.88 18.27
C ALA A 411 -5.41 27.10 18.49
N ALA A 412 -4.98 28.24 17.95
CA ALA A 412 -5.70 29.51 17.97
C ALA A 412 -7.05 29.41 17.24
N ALA A 413 -8.07 30.07 17.80
CA ALA A 413 -9.46 30.00 17.36
C ALA A 413 -9.68 30.53 15.93
N PRO A 414 -10.32 29.77 15.02
CA PRO A 414 -10.83 30.33 13.78
C PRO A 414 -12.13 31.10 14.03
N ALA A 415 -12.35 32.15 13.23
CA ALA A 415 -13.55 32.96 13.25
C ALA A 415 -14.80 32.11 12.97
N ARG A 416 -15.87 32.35 13.75
CA ARG A 416 -17.18 31.69 13.65
C ARG A 416 -17.73 31.72 12.22
N ALA A 417 -17.69 30.59 11.54
CA ALA A 417 -18.42 30.38 10.29
C ALA A 417 -19.93 30.34 10.57
N ALA A 418 -20.72 30.89 9.63
CA ALA A 418 -22.17 30.92 9.70
C ALA A 418 -22.75 29.53 10.02
N THR A 419 -23.68 29.48 10.98
CA THR A 419 -24.32 28.25 11.46
C THR A 419 -25.00 27.52 10.30
N SER A 420 -24.45 26.37 9.91
CA SER A 420 -25.13 25.48 8.97
C SER A 420 -26.50 25.07 9.54
N PRO A 421 -27.55 24.98 8.71
CA PRO A 421 -28.85 24.48 9.14
C PRO A 421 -28.64 23.04 9.65
N GLY A 422 -28.85 22.79 10.94
CA GLY A 422 -28.58 21.49 11.57
C GLY A 422 -29.27 20.32 10.85
N LEU A 423 -28.76 19.10 11.04
CA LEU A 423 -29.28 17.91 10.36
C LEU A 423 -30.60 17.44 10.97
N ASP A 424 -31.57 17.07 10.15
CA ASP A 424 -32.85 16.53 10.65
C ASP A 424 -32.66 15.20 11.40
N VAL A 425 -33.11 15.13 12.64
CA VAL A 425 -32.90 13.95 13.48
C VAL A 425 -33.82 12.78 13.10
N ALA A 426 -35.04 13.07 12.61
CA ALA A 426 -35.96 12.02 12.16
C ALA A 426 -35.42 11.33 10.90
N GLU A 427 -34.88 12.10 9.96
CA GLU A 427 -34.22 11.56 8.76
C GLU A 427 -32.92 10.82 9.10
N LEU A 428 -32.14 11.28 10.08
CA LEU A 428 -30.98 10.51 10.57
C LEU A 428 -31.41 9.18 11.21
N ALA A 429 -32.47 9.18 12.02
CA ALA A 429 -32.89 8.01 12.79
C ALA A 429 -33.32 6.83 11.92
N VAL A 430 -33.84 7.07 10.71
CA VAL A 430 -34.24 6.00 9.77
C VAL A 430 -33.06 5.35 9.04
N LEU A 431 -31.89 5.99 9.00
CA LEU A 431 -30.71 5.41 8.36
C LEU A 431 -30.22 4.17 9.13
N PRO A 432 -29.67 3.14 8.46
CA PRO A 432 -28.93 2.08 9.14
C PRO A 432 -27.77 2.67 9.95
N GLN A 433 -27.47 2.11 11.12
CA GLN A 433 -26.42 2.61 12.02
C GLN A 433 -25.08 2.84 11.30
N ALA A 434 -24.68 1.90 10.44
CA ALA A 434 -23.43 1.97 9.69
C ALA A 434 -23.34 3.19 8.76
N VAL A 435 -24.48 3.63 8.19
CA VAL A 435 -24.58 4.82 7.33
C VAL A 435 -24.71 6.06 8.21
N ARG A 436 -25.58 6.05 9.21
CA ARG A 436 -25.79 7.17 10.14
C ARG A 436 -24.49 7.60 10.81
N TRP A 437 -23.70 6.68 11.35
CA TRP A 437 -22.43 7.00 12.00
C TRP A 437 -21.44 7.67 11.04
N ARG A 438 -21.42 7.26 9.76
CA ARG A 438 -20.59 7.90 8.72
C ARG A 438 -21.09 9.30 8.37
N VAL A 439 -22.41 9.50 8.30
CA VAL A 439 -23.03 10.83 8.13
C VAL A 439 -22.66 11.75 9.29
N LEU A 440 -22.81 11.29 10.54
CA LEU A 440 -22.45 12.05 11.75
C LEU A 440 -20.96 12.43 11.77
N ARG A 441 -20.08 11.48 11.44
CA ARG A 441 -18.65 11.74 11.34
C ARG A 441 -18.33 12.78 10.27
N ARG A 442 -18.96 12.67 9.09
CA ARG A 442 -18.80 13.63 7.98
C ARG A 442 -19.29 15.02 8.38
N ALA A 443 -20.41 15.12 9.08
CA ALA A 443 -20.96 16.38 9.57
C ALA A 443 -20.02 17.08 10.56
N ALA A 444 -19.47 16.33 11.51
CA ALA A 444 -18.51 16.87 12.47
C ALA A 444 -17.22 17.39 11.79
N ILE A 445 -16.71 16.66 10.80
CA ILE A 445 -15.52 17.09 10.02
C ILE A 445 -15.84 18.33 9.18
N ALA A 446 -16.99 18.35 8.50
CA ALA A 446 -17.44 19.51 7.74
C ALA A 446 -17.63 20.76 8.62
N ALA A 447 -18.00 20.56 9.89
CA ALA A 447 -18.11 21.62 10.90
C ALA A 447 -16.75 22.02 11.54
N GLY A 448 -15.64 21.37 11.15
CA GLY A 448 -14.28 21.75 11.57
C GLY A 448 -13.62 20.82 12.60
N SER A 449 -14.23 19.67 12.95
CA SER A 449 -13.57 18.70 13.82
C SER A 449 -12.39 18.03 13.10
N PRO A 450 -11.18 17.99 13.68
CA PRO A 450 -10.02 17.34 13.07
C PRO A 450 -10.27 15.84 12.85
N PRO A 451 -10.13 15.32 11.62
CA PRO A 451 -10.46 13.93 11.30
C PRO A 451 -9.69 12.87 12.09
N THR A 452 -8.45 13.18 12.49
CA THR A 452 -7.54 12.28 13.22
C THR A 452 -7.95 12.07 14.67
N ASP A 453 -8.53 13.09 15.29
CA ASP A 453 -8.85 13.09 16.72
C ASP A 453 -10.31 12.64 16.95
N LEU A 454 -11.12 12.67 15.89
CA LEU A 454 -12.52 12.26 15.90
C LEU A 454 -12.65 10.72 15.92
N THR A 455 -12.61 10.17 17.12
CA THR A 455 -12.75 8.73 17.39
C THR A 455 -14.16 8.16 17.16
N ALA A 456 -14.26 6.83 17.06
CA ALA A 456 -15.54 6.12 17.02
C ALA A 456 -16.40 6.33 18.28
N ALA A 457 -15.76 6.51 19.44
CA ALA A 457 -16.47 6.79 20.70
C ALA A 457 -17.18 8.15 20.65
N HIS A 458 -16.56 9.18 20.06
CA HIS A 458 -17.21 10.46 19.82
C HIS A 458 -18.44 10.32 18.92
N VAL A 459 -18.30 9.59 17.80
CA VAL A 459 -19.42 9.36 16.87
C VAL A 459 -20.56 8.60 17.55
N ALA A 460 -20.25 7.55 18.32
CA ALA A 460 -21.24 6.80 19.07
C ALA A 460 -21.95 7.66 20.13
N ALA A 461 -21.23 8.55 20.81
CA ALA A 461 -21.81 9.49 21.77
C ALA A 461 -22.78 10.47 21.09
N VAL A 462 -22.41 11.02 19.92
CA VAL A 462 -23.31 11.89 19.14
C VAL A 462 -24.56 11.13 18.66
N ASP A 463 -24.42 9.86 18.29
CA ASP A 463 -25.55 9.01 17.87
C ASP A 463 -26.62 8.85 18.96
N THR A 464 -26.25 8.97 20.23
CA THR A 464 -27.21 8.93 21.34
C THR A 464 -28.18 10.11 21.34
N LEU A 465 -27.76 11.27 20.81
CA LEU A 465 -28.64 12.43 20.62
C LEU A 465 -29.72 12.17 19.56
N VAL A 466 -29.44 11.26 18.62
CA VAL A 466 -30.38 10.85 17.56
C VAL A 466 -31.33 9.79 18.08
N THR A 467 -30.80 8.66 18.56
CA THR A 467 -31.55 7.43 18.82
C THR A 467 -32.03 7.28 20.27
N GLY A 468 -31.35 7.91 21.23
CA GLY A 468 -31.54 7.72 22.66
C GLY A 468 -31.91 8.98 23.42
N TRP A 469 -32.46 9.99 22.76
CA TRP A 469 -32.70 11.31 23.35
C TRP A 469 -33.69 11.28 24.52
N ARG A 470 -33.28 11.88 25.64
CA ARG A 470 -34.09 12.05 26.86
C ARG A 470 -33.91 13.44 27.51
N GLY A 471 -33.48 14.44 26.74
CA GLY A 471 -33.10 15.76 27.26
C GLY A 471 -31.64 15.87 27.71
N GLN A 472 -30.74 15.14 27.04
CA GLN A 472 -29.31 15.10 27.38
C GLN A 472 -28.62 16.43 27.06
N ALA A 473 -27.52 16.73 27.76
CA ALA A 473 -26.64 17.83 27.41
C ALA A 473 -25.92 17.56 26.06
N GLY A 474 -25.28 18.60 25.50
CA GLY A 474 -24.47 18.46 24.28
C GLY A 474 -23.24 17.57 24.47
N ILE A 475 -22.75 17.01 23.36
CA ILE A 475 -21.55 16.16 23.32
C ILE A 475 -20.38 17.00 22.81
N ASP A 476 -19.31 17.08 23.61
CA ASP A 476 -18.06 17.73 23.22
C ASP A 476 -17.27 16.88 22.22
N LEU A 477 -16.72 17.53 21.22
CA LEU A 477 -15.96 16.93 20.13
C LEU A 477 -14.58 17.61 20.00
N PRO A 478 -13.59 16.92 19.40
CA PRO A 478 -12.30 17.51 19.09
C PRO A 478 -12.43 18.77 18.23
N GLY A 479 -11.46 19.68 18.38
CA GLY A 479 -11.46 20.97 17.69
C GLY A 479 -12.30 22.06 18.36
N GLY A 480 -12.72 21.84 19.61
CA GLY A 480 -13.58 22.79 20.34
C GLY A 480 -15.02 22.81 19.87
N LEU A 481 -15.43 21.80 19.09
CA LEU A 481 -16.76 21.65 18.53
C LEU A 481 -17.69 20.98 19.54
N ARG A 482 -18.97 21.33 19.56
CA ARG A 482 -20.00 20.66 20.37
C ARG A 482 -21.20 20.28 19.51
N ALA A 483 -21.61 19.01 19.62
CA ALA A 483 -22.84 18.51 19.02
C ALA A 483 -24.02 18.71 19.98
N THR A 484 -25.11 19.32 19.53
CA THR A 484 -26.33 19.53 20.31
C THR A 484 -27.58 19.23 19.49
N ARG A 485 -28.60 18.66 20.14
CA ARG A 485 -29.93 18.52 19.55
C ARG A 485 -30.83 19.68 20.01
N ARG A 486 -31.40 20.42 19.06
CA ARG A 486 -32.35 21.53 19.29
C ARG A 486 -33.42 21.50 18.21
N ASP A 487 -34.68 21.67 18.60
CA ASP A 487 -35.82 21.76 17.67
C ASP A 487 -35.89 20.61 16.63
N GLY A 488 -35.58 19.39 17.06
CA GLY A 488 -35.56 18.22 16.18
C GLY A 488 -34.37 18.12 15.24
N ARG A 489 -33.38 19.03 15.36
CA ARG A 489 -32.19 19.08 14.50
C ARG A 489 -30.90 18.91 15.30
N LEU A 490 -29.90 18.33 14.68
CA LEU A 490 -28.57 18.12 15.24
C LEU A 490 -27.62 19.19 14.70
N HIS A 491 -27.06 19.99 15.60
CA HIS A 491 -26.16 21.09 15.29
C HIS A 491 -24.75 20.78 15.79
N PHE A 492 -23.75 21.19 15.01
CA PHE A 492 -22.33 21.14 15.35
C PHE A 492 -21.84 22.59 15.40
N THR A 493 -21.42 23.07 16.57
CA THR A 493 -21.09 24.49 16.83
C THR A 493 -19.87 24.70 17.67
#